data_AF-Q1PQE8-F1
#
_entry.id   AF-Q1PQE8-F1
#
_cell.length_a   1.000
_cell.length_b   1.000
_cell.length_c   1.000
_cell.angle_alpha   90.00
_cell.angle_beta   90.00
_cell.angle_gamma   90.00
#
_symmetry.space_group_name_H-M   'P 1'
#
loop_
_entity.id
_entity.type
_entity.pdbx_description
1 polymer ?
#
loop_
_entity_poly.entity_id
_entity_poly.type
_entity_poly.pdbx_seq_one_letter_code
_entity_poly.pdbx_strand_id
1 'polypeptide(L)'
;PLPEGGVRYQPRIYAALQWCLQPLREALALATTNLAEGAKLSPMYGLLLASRHLVELLAMEELAREPLWRQYVQELVDVCMAISKVVLPVVSSVAPEGYLPEASDQETDQQVANVLRRRLDAEALRQIQTTPQMVLLCAWRSIKEVSNILGGLVERSPLEQEQAEKDDHTYLLSGSQLTAIGDHFLLLLAEI
;
A
#
# COMPACT_ATOMS: atom_id res chain seq x y z
N PRO A 1 -4.80 32.59 16.89
CA PRO A 1 -6.16 32.02 16.74
C PRO A 1 -6.46 31.73 15.27
N LEU A 2 -6.52 30.46 14.88
CA LEU A 2 -6.96 30.04 13.54
C LEU A 2 -8.50 30.11 13.49
N PRO A 3 -9.11 30.42 12.32
CA PRO A 3 -10.55 30.54 12.21
C PRO A 3 -11.22 29.17 12.40
N GLU A 4 -12.26 29.14 13.23
CA GLU A 4 -13.16 27.99 13.36
C GLU A 4 -13.97 27.84 12.06
N GLY A 5 -13.92 26.66 11.45
CA GLY A 5 -14.89 26.25 10.41
C GLY A 5 -14.40 26.07 8.98
N GLY A 6 -13.11 26.22 8.67
CA GLY A 6 -12.58 25.93 7.32
C GLY A 6 -11.96 24.53 7.25
N VAL A 7 -12.31 23.74 6.22
CA VAL A 7 -11.60 22.49 5.90
C VAL A 7 -10.12 22.81 5.70
N ARG A 8 -9.26 22.29 6.57
CA ARG A 8 -7.84 22.61 6.52
C ARG A 8 -7.14 21.66 5.56
N TYR A 9 -7.40 21.83 4.27
CA TYR A 9 -6.66 21.12 3.22
C TYR A 9 -5.15 21.19 3.52
N GLN A 10 -4.50 20.03 3.52
CA GLN A 10 -3.08 19.90 3.86
C GLN A 10 -2.25 19.65 2.57
N PRO A 11 -1.97 20.68 1.76
CA PRO A 11 -1.39 20.53 0.41
C PRO A 11 -0.06 19.78 0.41
N ARG A 12 0.77 20.01 1.43
CA ARG A 12 2.10 19.38 1.53
C ARG A 12 2.01 17.88 1.78
N ILE A 13 1.12 17.46 2.70
CA ILE A 13 0.93 16.05 3.00
C ILE A 13 0.25 15.35 1.83
N TYR A 14 -0.76 15.97 1.23
CA TYR A 14 -1.41 15.44 0.03
C TYR A 14 -0.43 15.22 -1.12
N ALA A 15 0.41 16.21 -1.43
CA ALA A 15 1.42 16.08 -2.47
C ALA A 15 2.44 14.98 -2.17
N ALA A 16 2.88 14.84 -0.91
CA ALA A 16 3.78 13.77 -0.49
C ALA A 16 3.12 12.39 -0.61
N LEU A 17 1.86 12.26 -0.21
CA LEU A 17 1.09 11.02 -0.31
C LEU A 17 0.87 10.60 -1.77
N GLN A 18 0.54 11.55 -2.65
CA GLN A 18 0.46 11.31 -4.10
C GLN A 18 1.81 10.88 -4.68
N TRP A 19 2.89 11.54 -4.25
CA TRP A 19 4.24 11.17 -4.64
C TRP A 19 4.64 9.78 -4.15
N CYS A 20 4.21 9.34 -2.96
CA CYS A 20 4.45 7.97 -2.48
C CYS A 20 3.63 6.93 -3.25
N LEU A 21 2.40 7.27 -3.64
CA LEU A 21 1.46 6.36 -4.28
C LEU A 21 1.88 5.99 -5.71
N GLN A 22 2.50 6.91 -6.46
CA GLN A 22 3.00 6.62 -7.80
C GLN A 22 4.08 5.50 -7.85
N PRO A 23 5.24 5.62 -7.17
CA PRO A 23 6.26 4.58 -7.16
C PRO A 23 5.78 3.31 -6.47
N LEU A 24 4.80 3.39 -5.56
CA LEU A 24 4.16 2.21 -4.99
C LEU A 24 3.36 1.43 -6.05
N ARG A 25 2.64 2.13 -6.94
CA ARG A 25 1.95 1.50 -8.08
C ARG A 25 2.93 0.88 -9.08
N GLU A 26 4.03 1.56 -9.36
CA GLU A 26 5.10 1.00 -10.22
C GLU A 26 5.75 -0.24 -9.61
N ALA A 27 6.01 -0.21 -8.30
CA ALA A 27 6.52 -1.36 -7.55
C ALA A 27 5.54 -2.53 -7.54
N LEU A 28 4.25 -2.27 -7.33
CA LEU A 28 3.17 -3.26 -7.41
C LEU A 28 3.06 -3.87 -8.80
N ALA A 29 3.15 -3.05 -9.86
CA ALA A 29 3.10 -3.53 -11.23
C ALA A 29 4.24 -4.53 -11.50
N LEU A 30 5.47 -4.19 -11.08
CA LEU A 30 6.61 -5.10 -11.16
C LEU A 30 6.42 -6.36 -10.31
N ALA A 31 5.94 -6.22 -9.08
CA ALA A 31 5.74 -7.36 -8.20
C ALA A 31 4.64 -8.31 -8.69
N THR A 32 3.65 -7.78 -9.42
CA THR A 32 2.58 -8.56 -10.04
C THR A 32 3.10 -9.45 -11.17
N THR A 33 4.09 -8.97 -11.94
CA THR A 33 4.71 -9.77 -13.01
C THR A 33 5.84 -10.65 -12.49
N ASN A 34 6.65 -10.11 -11.58
CA ASN A 34 7.79 -10.79 -10.99
C ASN A 34 8.03 -10.29 -9.55
N LEU A 35 7.45 -10.98 -8.58
CA LEU A 35 7.60 -10.65 -7.16
C LEU A 35 9.06 -10.73 -6.69
N ALA A 36 9.84 -11.65 -7.24
CA ALA A 36 11.25 -11.80 -6.88
C ALA A 36 12.04 -10.54 -7.28
N GLU A 37 11.87 -10.10 -8.52
CA GLU A 37 12.48 -8.86 -9.00
C GLU A 37 11.93 -7.64 -8.27
N GLY A 38 10.62 -7.59 -8.01
CA GLY A 38 9.97 -6.56 -7.20
C GLY A 38 10.57 -6.43 -5.81
N ALA A 39 10.81 -7.54 -5.12
CA ALA A 39 11.42 -7.56 -3.79
C ALA A 39 12.88 -7.06 -3.79
N LYS A 40 13.63 -7.36 -4.86
CA LYS A 40 15.01 -6.88 -5.05
C LYS A 40 15.06 -5.39 -5.37
N LEU A 41 14.25 -4.97 -6.34
CA LEU A 41 14.36 -3.67 -6.97
C LEU A 41 13.52 -2.61 -6.27
N SER A 42 12.29 -2.95 -5.92
CA SER A 42 11.29 -1.98 -5.46
C SER A 42 10.47 -2.54 -4.30
N PRO A 43 11.10 -2.87 -3.16
CA PRO A 43 10.36 -3.37 -2.00
C PRO A 43 9.31 -2.35 -1.54
N MET A 44 8.05 -2.79 -1.48
CA MET A 44 6.88 -1.91 -1.31
C MET A 44 6.73 -1.37 0.13
N TYR A 45 7.19 -2.13 1.13
CA TYR A 45 6.96 -1.83 2.55
C TYR A 45 7.48 -0.47 3.02
N GLY A 46 8.54 0.08 2.41
CA GLY A 46 9.07 1.39 2.79
C GLY A 46 8.12 2.54 2.42
N LEU A 47 7.51 2.46 1.24
CA LEU A 47 6.53 3.44 0.77
C LEU A 47 5.19 3.26 1.50
N LEU A 48 4.78 2.03 1.79
CA LEU A 48 3.61 1.75 2.64
C LEU A 48 3.78 2.37 4.03
N LEU A 49 4.92 2.14 4.68
CA LEU A 49 5.25 2.71 5.99
C LEU A 49 5.18 4.26 5.96
N ALA A 50 5.78 4.87 4.94
CA ALA A 50 5.75 6.33 4.78
C ALA A 50 4.32 6.87 4.57
N SER A 51 3.55 6.22 3.69
CA SER A 51 2.14 6.56 3.45
C SER A 51 1.31 6.44 4.72
N ARG A 52 1.45 5.34 5.46
CA ARG A 52 0.77 5.15 6.76
C ARG A 52 1.08 6.30 7.71
N HIS A 53 2.35 6.61 7.90
CA HIS A 53 2.76 7.64 8.84
C HIS A 53 2.22 9.02 8.45
N LEU A 54 2.21 9.35 7.16
CA LEU A 54 1.63 10.61 6.67
C LEU A 54 0.11 10.65 6.85
N VAL A 55 -0.59 9.53 6.63
CA VAL A 55 -2.04 9.39 6.87
C VAL A 55 -2.38 9.50 8.36
N GLU A 56 -1.49 9.05 9.25
CA GLU A 56 -1.62 9.22 10.72
C GLU A 56 -1.61 10.68 11.19
N LEU A 57 -1.01 11.58 10.41
CA LEU A 57 -0.97 13.02 10.74
C LEU A 57 -2.26 13.77 10.37
N LEU A 58 -3.19 13.11 9.66
CA LEU A 58 -4.39 13.73 9.10
C LEU A 58 -5.60 13.61 10.03
N ALA A 59 -6.42 14.66 10.06
CA ALA A 59 -7.73 14.66 10.71
C ALA A 59 -8.80 14.19 9.71
N MET A 60 -9.12 12.89 9.72
CA MET A 60 -9.99 12.24 8.73
C MET A 60 -11.38 12.89 8.59
N GLU A 61 -11.96 13.33 9.71
CA GLU A 61 -13.25 14.04 9.75
C GLU A 61 -13.27 15.29 8.87
N GLU A 62 -12.18 16.06 8.86
CA GLU A 62 -12.07 17.27 8.03
C GLU A 62 -11.88 16.91 6.56
N LEU A 63 -11.19 15.80 6.27
CA LEU A 63 -10.89 15.37 4.92
C LEU A 63 -12.11 14.81 4.18
N ALA A 64 -13.09 14.25 4.91
CA ALA A 64 -14.31 13.67 4.33
C ALA A 64 -15.15 14.70 3.53
N ARG A 65 -14.93 15.99 3.76
CA ARG A 65 -15.58 17.11 3.07
C ARG A 65 -14.96 17.43 1.71
N GLU A 66 -13.80 16.84 1.40
CA GLU A 66 -13.02 17.14 0.20
C GLU A 66 -12.95 15.90 -0.71
N PRO A 67 -13.59 15.91 -1.90
CA PRO A 67 -13.70 14.73 -2.76
C PRO A 67 -12.37 14.09 -3.16
N LEU A 68 -11.32 14.91 -3.28
CA LEU A 68 -9.97 14.47 -3.62
C LEU A 68 -9.36 13.51 -2.60
N TRP A 69 -9.75 13.62 -1.32
CA TRP A 69 -9.29 12.72 -0.27
C TRP A 69 -10.04 11.40 -0.29
N ARG A 70 -11.34 11.40 -0.60
CA ARG A 70 -12.08 10.16 -0.85
C ARG A 70 -11.45 9.39 -2.01
N GLN A 71 -11.13 10.07 -3.11
CA GLN A 71 -10.45 9.43 -4.25
C GLN A 71 -9.08 8.86 -3.84
N TYR A 72 -8.29 9.60 -3.06
CA TYR A 72 -7.00 9.11 -2.57
C TYR A 72 -7.15 7.88 -1.67
N VAL A 73 -8.10 7.89 -0.73
CA VAL A 73 -8.37 6.77 0.18
C VAL A 73 -8.83 5.54 -0.61
N GLN A 74 -9.71 5.71 -1.60
CA GLN A 74 -10.12 4.64 -2.51
C GLN A 74 -8.91 4.00 -3.19
N GLU A 75 -8.06 4.82 -3.81
CA GLU A 75 -6.88 4.33 -4.50
C GLU A 75 -5.87 3.66 -3.56
N LEU A 76 -5.70 4.19 -2.34
CA LEU A 76 -4.84 3.59 -1.33
C LEU A 76 -5.36 2.21 -0.88
N VAL A 77 -6.67 2.07 -0.68
CA VAL A 77 -7.31 0.78 -0.35
C VAL A 77 -7.10 -0.21 -1.49
N ASP A 78 -7.35 0.19 -2.74
CA ASP A 78 -7.19 -0.68 -3.91
C ASP A 78 -5.75 -1.17 -4.06
N VAL A 79 -4.78 -0.28 -3.90
CA VAL A 79 -3.35 -0.63 -3.91
C VAL A 79 -3.00 -1.56 -2.76
N CYS A 80 -3.51 -1.33 -1.55
CA CYS A 80 -3.27 -2.21 -0.40
C CYS A 80 -3.81 -3.63 -0.64
N MET A 81 -5.03 -3.75 -1.17
CA MET A 81 -5.64 -5.04 -1.51
C MET A 81 -4.85 -5.77 -2.60
N ALA A 82 -4.42 -5.06 -3.64
CA ALA A 82 -3.63 -5.64 -4.71
C ALA A 82 -2.25 -6.10 -4.23
N ILE A 83 -1.58 -5.32 -3.38
CA ILE A 83 -0.31 -5.71 -2.75
C ILE A 83 -0.51 -6.98 -1.93
N SER A 84 -1.55 -7.04 -1.09
CA SER A 84 -1.85 -8.24 -0.33
C SER A 84 -1.96 -9.46 -1.22
N LYS A 85 -2.77 -9.38 -2.29
CA LYS A 85 -2.96 -10.50 -3.22
C LYS A 85 -1.65 -11.00 -3.83
N VAL A 86 -0.73 -10.09 -4.16
CA VAL A 86 0.57 -10.43 -4.75
C VAL A 86 1.48 -11.14 -3.75
N VAL A 87 1.48 -10.70 -2.48
CA VAL A 87 2.41 -11.24 -1.47
C VAL A 87 1.86 -12.46 -0.73
N LEU A 88 0.54 -12.66 -0.74
CA LEU A 88 -0.13 -13.70 0.01
C LEU A 88 0.43 -15.11 -0.23
N PRO A 89 0.75 -15.55 -1.47
CA PRO A 89 1.35 -16.88 -1.71
C PRO A 89 2.69 -17.11 -1.00
N VAL A 90 3.44 -16.05 -0.72
CA VAL A 90 4.70 -16.13 0.05
C VAL A 90 4.40 -16.20 1.55
N VAL A 91 3.44 -15.38 2.01
CA VAL A 91 3.05 -15.25 3.41
C VAL A 91 2.40 -16.53 3.93
N SER A 92 1.55 -17.18 3.12
CA SER A 92 0.84 -18.42 3.47
C SER A 92 1.62 -19.70 3.14
N SER A 93 2.88 -19.59 2.71
CA SER A 93 3.70 -20.76 2.38
C SER A 93 4.16 -21.51 3.64
N VAL A 94 4.04 -22.84 3.62
CA VAL A 94 4.49 -23.75 4.69
C VAL A 94 6.02 -23.85 4.83
N ALA A 95 6.78 -23.39 3.83
CA ALA A 95 8.24 -23.35 3.84
C ALA A 95 8.74 -22.02 3.23
N PRO A 96 8.44 -20.89 3.87
CA PRO A 96 8.53 -19.58 3.24
C PRO A 96 9.98 -19.10 3.08
N GLU A 97 10.93 -19.68 3.82
CA GLU A 97 12.37 -19.43 3.69
C GLU A 97 13.00 -20.07 2.44
N GLY A 98 12.34 -21.07 1.83
CA GLY A 98 12.78 -21.73 0.60
C GLY A 98 12.00 -21.32 -0.64
N TYR A 99 10.98 -20.47 -0.50
CA TYR A 99 10.12 -20.06 -1.60
C TYR A 99 10.81 -19.00 -2.47
N LEU A 100 11.16 -19.38 -3.68
CA LEU A 100 11.51 -18.49 -4.78
C LEU A 100 10.38 -18.56 -5.80
N PRO A 101 9.73 -17.42 -6.14
CA PRO A 101 8.80 -17.38 -7.26
C PRO A 101 9.46 -17.93 -8.54
N GLU A 102 8.69 -18.64 -9.36
CA GLU A 102 9.16 -19.26 -10.61
C GLU A 102 9.80 -18.25 -11.59
N ALA A 103 9.41 -16.97 -11.49
CA ALA A 103 9.96 -15.88 -12.29
C ALA A 103 11.31 -15.31 -11.76
N SER A 104 11.89 -15.88 -10.70
CA SER A 104 13.13 -15.37 -10.11
C SER A 104 14.34 -15.36 -11.06
N ASP A 105 14.34 -16.23 -12.08
CA ASP A 105 15.37 -16.31 -13.13
C ASP A 105 15.02 -15.47 -14.38
N GLN A 106 13.81 -14.89 -14.45
CA GLN A 106 13.34 -14.13 -15.61
C GLN A 106 13.56 -12.63 -15.38
N GLU A 107 14.55 -12.05 -16.05
CA GLU A 107 14.78 -10.61 -16.04
C GLU A 107 13.65 -9.89 -16.77
N THR A 108 13.05 -8.88 -16.14
CA THR A 108 12.09 -7.99 -16.80
C THR A 108 12.79 -6.69 -17.21
N ASP A 109 12.70 -6.32 -18.49
CA ASP A 109 13.25 -5.04 -19.03
C ASP A 109 12.52 -3.78 -18.49
N GLN A 110 11.61 -3.95 -17.53
CA GLN A 110 10.81 -2.87 -16.97
C GLN A 110 11.71 -1.82 -16.28
N GLN A 111 11.69 -0.59 -16.79
CA GLN A 111 12.43 0.53 -16.24
C GLN A 111 11.71 1.10 -15.00
N VAL A 112 11.84 0.43 -13.86
CA VAL A 112 11.30 0.95 -12.59
C VAL A 112 12.31 1.89 -11.93
N ALA A 113 11.92 3.13 -11.61
CA ALA A 113 12.79 4.16 -11.06
C ALA A 113 13.09 3.94 -9.57
N ASN A 114 13.82 2.88 -9.22
CA ASN A 114 14.14 2.57 -7.84
C ASN A 114 15.43 3.26 -7.33
N VAL A 115 15.66 3.24 -6.02
CA VAL A 115 16.87 3.83 -5.39
C VAL A 115 18.15 3.09 -5.77
N LEU A 116 18.08 1.77 -5.99
CA LEU A 116 19.24 0.95 -6.34
C LEU A 116 19.75 1.23 -7.76
N ARG A 117 18.89 1.33 -8.78
CA ARG A 117 19.17 1.74 -10.16
C ARG A 117 19.65 3.19 -10.28
N ARG A 118 19.36 4.04 -9.28
CA ARG A 118 19.97 5.39 -9.16
C ARG A 118 21.38 5.37 -8.57
N ARG A 119 21.77 4.31 -7.88
CA ARG A 119 23.04 4.20 -7.13
C ARG A 119 24.01 3.18 -7.72
N LEU A 120 23.52 2.25 -8.52
CA LEU A 120 24.26 1.16 -9.13
C LEU A 120 24.06 1.24 -10.65
N ASP A 121 25.13 0.93 -11.40
CA ASP A 121 25.00 0.71 -12.83
C ASP A 121 24.27 -0.61 -13.11
N ALA A 122 23.86 -0.80 -14.37
CA ALA A 122 23.06 -1.96 -14.77
C ALA A 122 23.78 -3.29 -14.54
N GLU A 123 25.12 -3.29 -14.67
CA GLU A 123 25.94 -4.49 -14.49
C GLU A 123 26.05 -4.90 -13.02
N ALA A 124 26.30 -3.95 -12.11
CA ALA A 124 26.29 -4.23 -10.67
C ALA A 124 24.91 -4.68 -10.19
N LEU A 125 23.83 -4.15 -10.78
CA LEU A 125 22.46 -4.57 -10.45
C LEU A 125 22.17 -6.02 -10.87
N ARG A 126 22.69 -6.45 -12.03
CA ARG A 126 22.58 -7.83 -12.53
C ARG A 126 23.32 -8.84 -11.67
N GLN A 127 24.44 -8.43 -11.08
CA GLN A 127 25.21 -9.28 -10.18
C GLN A 127 24.49 -9.53 -8.84
N ILE A 128 23.48 -8.74 -8.48
CA ILE A 128 22.66 -8.96 -7.29
C ILE A 128 21.64 -10.07 -7.59
N GLN A 129 21.94 -11.26 -7.07
CA GLN A 129 21.03 -12.39 -7.06
C GLN A 129 19.87 -12.15 -6.11
N THR A 130 18.66 -12.42 -6.57
CA THR A 130 17.48 -12.36 -5.70
C THR A 130 17.48 -13.58 -4.79
N THR A 131 17.40 -13.37 -3.47
CA THR A 131 17.35 -14.47 -2.51
C THR A 131 15.92 -14.69 -1.99
N PRO A 132 15.56 -15.90 -1.54
CA PRO A 132 14.27 -16.16 -0.88
C PRO A 132 14.02 -15.21 0.29
N GLN A 133 15.07 -14.87 1.06
CA GLN A 133 14.96 -13.98 2.21
C GLN A 133 14.54 -12.56 1.80
N MET A 134 14.95 -12.08 0.63
CA MET A 134 14.52 -10.77 0.11
C MET A 134 13.03 -10.78 -0.20
N VAL A 135 12.55 -11.85 -0.85
CA VAL A 135 11.12 -12.04 -1.18
C VAL A 135 10.29 -12.15 0.08
N LEU A 136 10.73 -13.00 1.02
CA LEU A 136 10.07 -13.21 2.30
C LEU A 136 9.95 -11.90 3.10
N LEU A 137 11.04 -11.15 3.22
CA LEU A 137 11.07 -9.87 3.93
C LEU A 137 10.15 -8.86 3.27
N CYS A 138 10.17 -8.78 1.94
CA CYS A 138 9.30 -7.90 1.19
C CYS A 138 7.83 -8.25 1.42
N ALA A 139 7.47 -9.53 1.35
CA ALA A 139 6.12 -10.03 1.54
C ALA A 139 5.59 -9.73 2.95
N TRP A 140 6.27 -10.21 3.99
CA TRP A 140 5.83 -10.05 5.38
C TRP A 140 5.77 -8.60 5.85
N ARG A 141 6.75 -7.77 5.46
CA ARG A 141 6.70 -6.34 5.83
C ARG A 141 5.61 -5.61 5.07
N SER A 142 5.37 -5.95 3.80
CA SER A 142 4.32 -5.29 3.02
C SER A 142 2.94 -5.66 3.54
N ILE A 143 2.67 -6.95 3.82
CA ILE A 143 1.37 -7.35 4.36
C ILE A 143 1.11 -6.75 5.74
N LYS A 144 2.13 -6.68 6.60
CA LYS A 144 2.01 -6.02 7.91
C LYS A 144 1.62 -4.55 7.76
N GLU A 145 2.29 -3.80 6.88
CA GLU A 145 1.97 -2.38 6.71
C GLU A 145 0.61 -2.19 6.00
N VAL A 146 0.23 -3.08 5.08
CA VAL A 146 -1.13 -3.12 4.50
C VAL A 146 -2.18 -3.28 5.60
N SER A 147 -2.05 -4.26 6.49
CA SER A 147 -2.99 -4.47 7.59
C SER A 147 -3.08 -3.26 8.51
N ASN A 148 -1.95 -2.61 8.82
CA ASN A 148 -1.92 -1.40 9.63
C ASN A 148 -2.60 -0.21 8.94
N ILE A 149 -2.39 -0.03 7.63
CA ILE A 149 -3.05 1.04 6.86
C ILE A 149 -4.56 0.82 6.85
N LEU A 150 -5.01 -0.37 6.46
CA LEU A 150 -6.44 -0.68 6.36
C LEU A 150 -7.12 -0.59 7.72
N GLY A 151 -6.51 -1.12 8.78
CA GLY A 151 -7.03 -1.02 10.14
C GLY A 151 -7.12 0.42 10.63
N GLY A 152 -6.07 1.21 10.41
CA GLY A 152 -6.05 2.63 10.78
C GLY A 152 -7.04 3.48 9.96
N LEU A 153 -7.32 3.11 8.71
CA LEU A 153 -8.36 3.73 7.90
C LEU A 153 -9.74 3.42 8.47
N VAL A 154 -10.05 2.15 8.78
CA VAL A 154 -11.33 1.75 9.38
C VAL A 154 -11.55 2.40 10.75
N GLU A 155 -10.52 2.48 11.59
CA GLU A 155 -10.61 3.05 12.93
C GLU A 155 -10.93 4.55 12.93
N ARG A 156 -10.39 5.30 11.96
CA ARG A 156 -10.36 6.77 12.02
C ARG A 156 -11.20 7.47 10.96
N SER A 157 -11.65 6.76 9.93
CA SER A 157 -12.35 7.37 8.79
C SER A 157 -13.85 7.46 9.04
N PRO A 158 -14.51 8.58 8.69
CA PRO A 158 -15.96 8.65 8.68
C PRO A 158 -16.53 7.64 7.68
N LEU A 159 -17.40 6.76 8.16
CA LEU A 159 -17.98 5.67 7.37
C LEU A 159 -19.30 6.12 6.73
N GLU A 160 -19.53 5.71 5.48
CA GLU A 160 -20.76 6.03 4.75
C GLU A 160 -22.04 5.62 5.51
N GLN A 161 -22.00 4.49 6.20
CA GLN A 161 -23.13 3.95 6.97
C GLN A 161 -23.50 4.84 8.18
N GLU A 162 -22.53 5.53 8.78
CA GLU A 162 -22.74 6.40 9.95
C GLU A 162 -23.30 7.77 9.55
N GLN A 163 -23.14 8.15 8.28
CA GLN A 163 -23.59 9.44 7.75
C GLN A 163 -24.95 9.34 7.03
N ALA A 164 -25.58 8.16 6.99
CA ALA A 164 -26.85 7.93 6.29
C ALA A 164 -28.01 8.84 6.76
N GLU A 165 -27.92 9.41 7.97
CA GLU A 165 -28.91 10.32 8.54
C GLU A 165 -28.59 11.81 8.30
N LYS A 166 -27.40 12.12 7.77
CA LYS A 166 -26.97 13.49 7.46
C LYS A 166 -26.94 13.67 5.94
N ASP A 167 -27.67 14.67 5.44
CA ASP A 167 -27.79 15.01 4.01
C ASP A 167 -26.46 15.49 3.36
N ASP A 168 -25.38 15.52 4.15
CA ASP A 168 -24.04 15.89 3.73
C ASP A 168 -23.28 14.58 3.50
N HIS A 169 -23.08 14.17 2.24
CA HIS A 169 -22.37 12.95 1.85
C HIS A 169 -20.87 13.02 2.20
N THR A 170 -20.53 13.20 3.48
CA THR A 170 -19.18 13.43 4.00
C THR A 170 -18.63 12.15 4.63
N TYR A 171 -18.19 11.23 3.78
CA TYR A 171 -17.48 10.02 4.20
C TYR A 171 -16.14 9.86 3.46
N LEU A 172 -15.26 9.03 4.00
CA LEU A 172 -14.01 8.62 3.35
C LEU A 172 -13.99 7.15 2.94
N LEU A 173 -14.67 6.29 3.72
CA LEU A 173 -14.82 4.87 3.41
C LEU A 173 -16.29 4.55 3.12
N SER A 174 -16.54 3.96 1.95
CA SER A 174 -17.84 3.40 1.60
C SER A 174 -18.11 2.11 2.37
N GLY A 175 -19.40 1.73 2.47
CA GLY A 175 -19.76 0.45 3.07
C GLY A 175 -19.13 -0.75 2.35
N SER A 176 -19.00 -0.66 1.01
CA SER A 176 -18.37 -1.71 0.20
C SER A 176 -16.89 -1.91 0.52
N GLN A 177 -16.14 -0.82 0.72
CA GLN A 177 -14.73 -0.88 1.12
C GLN A 177 -14.58 -1.45 2.53
N LEU A 178 -15.46 -1.06 3.46
CA LEU A 178 -15.44 -1.60 4.82
C LEU A 178 -15.63 -3.11 4.83
N THR A 179 -16.61 -3.62 4.08
CA THR A 179 -16.83 -5.07 3.93
C THR A 179 -15.62 -5.75 3.31
N ALA A 180 -15.07 -5.21 2.22
CA ALA A 180 -13.88 -5.78 1.58
C ALA A 180 -12.66 -5.82 2.52
N ILE A 181 -12.48 -4.81 3.36
CA ILE A 181 -11.43 -4.79 4.40
C ILE A 181 -11.67 -5.88 5.45
N GLY A 182 -12.91 -6.02 5.92
CA GLY A 182 -13.29 -7.09 6.85
C GLY A 182 -13.02 -8.49 6.29
N ASP A 183 -13.47 -8.75 5.07
CA ASP A 183 -13.26 -10.02 4.37
C ASP A 183 -11.76 -10.30 4.19
N HIS A 184 -10.98 -9.26 3.87
CA HIS A 184 -9.55 -9.38 3.75
C HIS A 184 -8.87 -9.74 5.09
N PHE A 185 -9.29 -9.16 6.22
CA PHE A 185 -8.78 -9.56 7.53
C PHE A 185 -9.15 -11.00 7.89
N LEU A 186 -10.36 -11.45 7.54
CA LEU A 186 -10.76 -12.85 7.73
C LEU A 186 -9.91 -13.80 6.88
N LEU A 187 -9.60 -13.42 5.63
CA LEU A 187 -8.71 -14.18 4.76
C LEU A 187 -7.32 -14.35 5.40
N LEU A 188 -6.75 -13.27 5.93
CA LEU A 188 -5.44 -13.32 6.60
C LEU A 188 -5.44 -14.19 7.86
N LEU A 189 -6.58 -14.34 8.55
CA LEU A 189 -6.69 -15.27 9.68
C LEU A 189 -6.80 -16.74 9.25
N ALA A 190 -7.28 -17.00 8.05
CA ALA A 190 -7.49 -18.35 7.54
C ALA A 190 -6.25 -18.91 6.83
N GLU A 191 -5.43 -18.05 6.22
CA GLU A 191 -4.25 -18.43 5.42
C GLU A 191 -2.90 -18.26 6.15
N ILE A 192 -2.90 -17.77 7.39
CA ILE A 192 -1.73 -17.72 8.29
C ILE A 192 -1.89 -18.80 9.36
#